data_AF-A0AA96EDZ5-F1
#
_entry.id   AF-A0AA96EDZ5-F1
#
_cell.length_a   1.000
_cell.length_b   1.000
_cell.length_c   1.000
_cell.angle_alpha   90.00
_cell.angle_beta   90.00
_cell.angle_gamma   90.00
#
_symmetry.space_group_name_H-M   'P 1'
#
loop_
_entity.id
_entity.type
_entity.pdbx_description
1 polymer ?
#
loop_
_entity_poly.entity_id
_entity_poly.type
_entity_poly.pdbx_seq_one_letter_code
_entity_poly.pdbx_strand_id
1 'polypeptide(L)'
;MEGLSAQGLEVLGHYARQGNRERYWNYLAQHPGADGYGLLALGVVRNDNLPGAVANLHAQNYAYSRNQPLLTERGWEEFGQDLVRLDYARRAAYANGGSPGLALNLPAKDLQEIHAEAFARKRIDADAWTPNRLLDAARREGGDAEMERAWHTVLDHGRLGTLRDYDTVAGMVAAYGDTRMGQAEYLKDLGVAYASAATAAPQIDPDLIQRGAYRYQYSEATGQWACDMPGDAAPSGLRSPPKDVTDPRERADLDDARAVRIERSRKAQDVHSDDPYRQLAESPFALANAGGGRALAGTPTARDVAPALYDELRQQLPAGMSDDRLAQVALAAKESGVRAGQVRHVLVENDTVYVAGRIPGMLAQVDLKTPAPPLQETLQRSAALDRQQEQALPGQQQGPKLG
;
A
#
# COMPACT_ATOMS: atom_id res chain seq x y z
N MET A 1 -12.15 13.85 -30.22
CA MET A 1 -10.76 13.71 -30.71
C MET A 1 -10.07 12.74 -29.78
N GLU A 2 -9.38 11.74 -30.32
CA GLU A 2 -8.55 10.82 -29.52
C GLU A 2 -7.21 11.52 -29.24
N GLY A 3 -6.93 11.85 -27.98
CA GLY A 3 -5.67 12.50 -27.57
C GLY A 3 -5.80 13.92 -27.01
N LEU A 4 -4.66 14.51 -26.59
CA LEU A 4 -4.59 15.86 -26.02
C LEU A 4 -4.75 16.95 -27.07
N SER A 5 -5.62 17.92 -26.81
CA SER A 5 -5.78 19.13 -27.63
C SER A 5 -4.74 20.20 -27.28
N ALA A 6 -4.60 21.23 -28.12
CA ALA A 6 -3.78 22.40 -27.81
C ALA A 6 -4.21 23.10 -26.52
N GLN A 7 -5.53 23.28 -26.32
CA GLN A 7 -6.08 23.83 -25.08
C GLN A 7 -5.75 22.94 -23.87
N GLY A 8 -5.78 21.61 -24.03
CA GLY A 8 -5.38 20.68 -22.97
C GLY A 8 -3.91 20.80 -22.59
N LEU A 9 -3.02 21.03 -23.56
CA LEU A 9 -1.61 21.31 -23.30
C LEU A 9 -1.38 22.67 -22.65
N GLU A 10 -2.22 23.67 -22.91
CA GLU A 10 -2.16 24.95 -22.21
C GLU A 10 -2.52 24.78 -20.73
N VAL A 11 -3.61 24.05 -20.43
CA VAL A 11 -4.03 23.72 -19.07
C VAL A 11 -2.94 22.92 -18.33
N LEU A 12 -2.44 21.83 -18.93
CA LEU A 12 -1.37 21.02 -18.34
C LEU A 12 -0.08 21.83 -18.14
N GLY A 13 0.28 22.66 -19.11
CA GLY A 13 1.45 23.52 -19.03
C GLY A 13 1.36 24.55 -17.91
N HIS A 14 0.16 25.10 -17.67
CA HIS A 14 -0.08 26.00 -16.55
C HIS A 14 0.19 25.30 -15.21
N TYR A 15 -0.40 24.12 -14.99
CA TYR A 15 -0.19 23.37 -13.76
C TYR A 15 1.26 22.89 -13.59
N ALA A 16 1.93 22.45 -14.67
CA ALA A 16 3.33 22.04 -14.63
C ALA A 16 4.26 23.20 -14.24
N ARG A 17 4.04 24.41 -14.79
CA ARG A 17 4.84 25.61 -14.42
C ARG A 17 4.68 25.99 -12.96
N GLN A 18 3.47 25.90 -12.42
CA GLN A 18 3.18 26.16 -11.02
C GLN A 18 3.62 25.03 -10.08
N GLY A 19 3.99 23.86 -10.62
CA GLY A 19 4.19 22.66 -9.83
C GLY A 19 2.91 22.23 -9.09
N ASN A 20 1.75 22.37 -9.75
CA ASN A 20 0.44 21.99 -9.23
C ASN A 20 0.13 20.54 -9.65
N ARG A 21 0.76 19.60 -8.94
CA ARG A 21 0.76 18.17 -9.30
C ARG A 21 -0.63 17.55 -9.20
N GLU A 22 -1.41 17.95 -8.19
CA GLU A 22 -2.76 17.44 -7.98
C GLU A 22 -3.67 17.80 -9.15
N ARG A 23 -3.69 19.08 -9.58
CA ARG A 23 -4.49 19.49 -10.73
C ARG A 23 -3.97 18.95 -12.05
N TYR A 24 -2.64 18.85 -12.21
CA TYR A 24 -2.02 18.25 -13.38
C TYR A 24 -2.49 16.80 -13.60
N TRP A 25 -2.34 15.95 -12.58
CA TRP A 25 -2.75 14.54 -12.68
C TRP A 25 -4.27 14.38 -12.71
N ASN A 26 -5.02 15.25 -12.02
CA ASN A 26 -6.47 15.26 -12.09
C ASN A 26 -7.00 15.51 -13.51
N TYR A 27 -6.39 16.46 -14.23
CA TYR A 27 -6.76 16.74 -15.61
C TYR A 27 -6.56 15.49 -16.49
N LEU A 28 -5.40 14.84 -16.37
CA LEU A 28 -5.11 13.61 -17.12
C LEU A 28 -6.01 12.44 -16.71
N ALA A 29 -6.30 12.28 -15.42
CA ALA A 29 -7.15 11.21 -14.90
C ALA A 29 -8.58 11.24 -15.44
N GLN A 30 -9.11 12.44 -15.70
CA GLN A 30 -10.49 12.63 -16.16
C GLN A 30 -10.60 12.87 -17.68
N HIS A 31 -9.48 13.00 -18.38
CA HIS A 31 -9.50 13.23 -19.82
C HIS A 31 -10.03 11.99 -20.57
N PRO A 32 -11.01 12.14 -21.48
CA PRO A 32 -11.50 11.05 -22.32
C PRO A 32 -10.37 10.38 -23.08
N GLY A 33 -10.31 9.04 -23.01
CA GLY A 33 -9.27 8.24 -23.65
C GLY A 33 -7.97 8.10 -22.86
N ALA A 34 -7.91 8.61 -21.62
CA ALA A 34 -6.79 8.35 -20.72
C ALA A 34 -6.71 6.86 -20.34
N ASP A 35 -5.49 6.35 -20.22
CA ASP A 35 -5.16 4.95 -19.92
C ASP A 35 -5.19 4.59 -18.42
N GLY A 36 -5.43 5.56 -17.54
CA GLY A 36 -5.46 5.37 -16.09
C GLY A 36 -4.17 5.79 -15.37
N TYR A 37 -3.07 6.09 -16.07
CA TYR A 37 -1.83 6.53 -15.43
C TYR A 37 -2.02 7.80 -14.58
N GLY A 38 -2.75 8.79 -15.11
CA GLY A 38 -3.07 10.02 -14.37
C GLY A 38 -3.81 9.76 -13.06
N LEU A 39 -4.69 8.77 -13.03
CA LEU A 39 -5.45 8.40 -11.83
C LEU A 39 -4.55 7.73 -10.77
N LEU A 40 -3.65 6.83 -11.20
CA LEU A 40 -2.65 6.25 -10.30
C LEU A 40 -1.74 7.33 -9.70
N ALA A 41 -1.21 8.22 -10.54
CA ALA A 41 -0.35 9.32 -10.11
C ALA A 41 -1.06 10.27 -9.15
N LEU A 42 -2.35 10.56 -9.37
CA LEU A 42 -3.16 11.37 -8.46
C LEU A 42 -3.27 10.73 -7.05
N GLY A 43 -3.48 9.41 -6.99
CA GLY A 43 -3.49 8.66 -5.72
C GLY A 43 -2.16 8.73 -4.97
N VAL A 44 -1.02 8.73 -5.69
CA VAL A 44 0.31 8.94 -5.11
C VAL A 44 0.45 10.35 -4.53
N VAL A 45 -0.01 11.38 -5.24
CA VAL A 45 0.07 12.78 -4.79
C VAL A 45 -0.73 13.00 -3.50
N ARG A 46 -1.93 12.43 -3.40
CA ARG A 46 -2.83 12.60 -2.25
C ARG A 46 -2.55 11.61 -1.14
N ASN A 47 -1.80 10.54 -1.45
CA ASN A 47 -1.55 9.40 -0.56
C ASN A 47 -2.84 8.83 0.02
N ASP A 48 -3.94 8.86 -0.74
CA ASP A 48 -5.28 8.63 -0.22
C ASP A 48 -5.91 7.33 -0.70
N ASN A 49 -5.17 6.53 -1.47
CA ASN A 49 -5.47 5.15 -1.77
C ASN A 49 -4.28 4.23 -1.50
N LEU A 50 -4.56 2.92 -1.42
CA LEU A 50 -3.55 1.92 -1.14
C LEU A 50 -2.41 1.89 -2.19
N PRO A 51 -2.67 1.88 -3.50
CA PRO A 51 -1.61 1.90 -4.53
C PRO A 51 -0.65 3.08 -4.38
N GLY A 52 -1.21 4.28 -4.15
CA GLY A 52 -0.45 5.49 -3.95
C GLY A 52 0.42 5.45 -2.69
N ALA A 53 -0.13 4.95 -1.58
CA ALA A 53 0.62 4.77 -0.34
C ALA A 53 1.73 3.74 -0.46
N VAL A 54 1.50 2.65 -1.20
CA VAL A 54 2.54 1.65 -1.50
C VAL A 54 3.68 2.28 -2.30
N ALA A 55 3.39 3.05 -3.34
CA ALA A 55 4.43 3.70 -4.15
C ALA A 55 5.27 4.68 -3.32
N ASN A 56 4.64 5.51 -2.50
CA ASN A 56 5.35 6.45 -1.62
C ASN A 56 6.24 5.73 -0.60
N LEU A 57 5.74 4.67 0.04
CA LEU A 57 6.49 3.89 1.02
C LEU A 57 7.62 3.09 0.35
N HIS A 58 7.38 2.52 -0.83
CA HIS A 58 8.40 1.83 -1.61
C HIS A 58 9.57 2.76 -1.91
N ALA A 59 9.31 3.95 -2.47
CA ALA A 59 10.35 4.92 -2.80
C ALA A 59 11.16 5.35 -1.55
N GLN A 60 10.48 5.60 -0.43
CA GLN A 60 11.13 5.97 0.83
C GLN A 60 11.99 4.85 1.41
N ASN A 61 11.47 3.61 1.43
CA ASN A 61 12.16 2.43 1.95
C ASN A 61 13.32 2.01 1.05
N TYR A 62 13.16 2.17 -0.27
CA TYR A 62 14.21 1.94 -1.24
C TYR A 62 15.40 2.85 -0.97
N ALA A 63 15.17 4.16 -0.86
CA ALA A 63 16.23 5.11 -0.55
C ALA A 63 16.93 4.80 0.78
N TYR A 64 16.16 4.47 1.82
CA TYR A 64 16.69 4.09 3.14
C TYR A 64 17.56 2.84 3.11
N SER A 65 17.05 1.74 2.57
CA SER A 65 17.74 0.44 2.55
C SER A 65 19.04 0.46 1.74
N ARG A 66 19.17 1.41 0.80
CA ARG A 66 20.34 1.56 -0.08
C ARG A 66 21.22 2.74 0.29
N ASN A 67 21.01 3.33 1.46
CA ASN A 67 21.80 4.45 1.98
C ASN A 67 21.86 5.65 1.01
N GLN A 68 20.74 5.90 0.32
CA GLN A 68 20.52 7.05 -0.56
C GLN A 68 19.89 8.20 0.24
N PRO A 69 19.84 9.42 -0.32
CA PRO A 69 19.24 10.56 0.38
C PRO A 69 17.80 10.28 0.81
N LEU A 70 17.53 10.44 2.11
CA LEU A 70 16.18 10.45 2.64
C LEU A 70 15.57 11.84 2.42
N LEU A 71 14.41 11.89 1.78
CA LEU A 71 13.72 13.15 1.51
C LEU A 71 12.68 13.44 2.59
N THR A 72 12.56 14.72 2.96
CA THR A 72 11.42 15.23 3.73
C THR A 72 10.19 15.34 2.83
N GLU A 73 9.02 15.66 3.40
CA GLU A 73 7.81 15.91 2.60
C GLU A 73 8.03 17.04 1.58
N ARG A 74 8.85 18.05 1.91
CA ARG A 74 9.29 19.08 0.95
C ARG A 74 10.19 18.52 -0.14
N GLY A 75 11.14 17.65 0.19
CA GLY A 75 11.98 16.99 -0.81
C GLY A 75 11.17 16.16 -1.81
N TRP A 76 10.16 15.44 -1.32
CA TRP A 76 9.21 14.68 -2.15
C TRP A 76 8.27 15.58 -2.96
N GLU A 77 7.86 16.73 -2.40
CA GLU A 77 7.09 17.75 -3.14
C GLU A 77 7.90 18.29 -4.32
N GLU A 78 9.15 18.68 -4.11
CA GLU A 78 10.03 19.15 -5.18
C GLU A 78 10.27 18.08 -6.25
N PHE A 79 10.52 16.83 -5.83
CA PHE A 79 10.62 15.68 -6.75
C PHE A 79 9.39 15.58 -7.65
N GLY A 80 8.20 15.62 -7.06
CA GLY A 80 6.96 15.53 -7.82
C GLY A 80 6.77 16.71 -8.77
N GLN A 81 7.26 17.91 -8.42
CA GLN A 81 7.15 19.08 -9.28
C GLN A 81 8.10 18.97 -10.48
N ASP A 82 9.28 18.40 -10.28
CA ASP A 82 10.19 18.08 -11.38
C ASP A 82 9.61 17.01 -12.29
N LEU A 83 8.97 15.98 -11.71
CA LEU A 83 8.30 14.91 -12.45
C LEU A 83 7.23 15.45 -13.40
N VAL A 84 6.30 16.31 -12.92
CA VAL A 84 5.24 16.85 -13.79
C VAL A 84 5.77 17.80 -14.87
N ARG A 85 6.90 18.47 -14.63
CA ARG A 85 7.55 19.31 -15.67
C ARG A 85 8.15 18.45 -16.77
N LEU A 86 8.81 17.35 -16.41
CA LEU A 86 9.39 16.39 -17.35
C LEU A 86 8.32 15.65 -18.15
N ASP A 87 7.28 15.18 -17.46
CA ASP A 87 6.11 14.55 -18.08
C ASP A 87 5.45 15.52 -19.07
N TYR A 88 5.17 16.76 -18.67
CA TYR A 88 4.61 17.79 -19.56
C TYR A 88 5.46 18.02 -20.80
N ALA A 89 6.79 18.17 -20.63
CA ALA A 89 7.69 18.41 -21.74
C ALA A 89 7.63 17.28 -22.78
N ARG A 90 7.53 16.02 -22.33
CA ARG A 90 7.37 14.86 -23.22
C ARG A 90 6.03 14.85 -23.94
N ARG A 91 4.93 15.14 -23.24
CA ARG A 91 3.59 15.24 -23.85
C ARG A 91 3.52 16.34 -24.89
N ALA A 92 4.08 17.52 -24.59
CA ALA A 92 4.16 18.63 -25.51
C ALA A 92 4.96 18.26 -26.78
N ALA A 93 6.07 17.53 -26.63
CA ALA A 93 6.85 17.04 -27.77
C ALA A 93 6.03 16.12 -28.68
N TYR A 94 5.31 15.14 -28.12
CA TYR A 94 4.44 14.26 -28.92
C TYR A 94 3.32 15.00 -29.63
N ALA A 95 2.66 15.93 -28.95
CA ALA A 95 1.57 16.68 -29.54
C ALA A 95 2.07 17.61 -30.67
N ASN A 96 3.19 18.30 -30.46
CA ASN A 96 3.83 19.13 -31.49
C ASN A 96 4.34 18.29 -32.67
N GLY A 97 4.70 17.02 -32.43
CA GLY A 97 5.06 16.03 -33.45
C GLY A 97 3.85 15.40 -34.16
N GLY A 98 2.62 15.85 -33.91
CA GLY A 98 1.42 15.32 -34.55
C GLY A 98 0.91 14.00 -33.98
N SER A 99 1.33 13.62 -32.77
CA SER A 99 0.93 12.39 -32.08
C SER A 99 0.15 12.70 -30.78
N PRO A 100 -1.03 13.35 -30.85
CA PRO A 100 -1.78 13.76 -29.66
C PRO A 100 -2.29 12.57 -28.81
N GLY A 101 -2.46 11.39 -29.41
CA GLY A 101 -2.77 10.16 -28.69
C GLY A 101 -1.64 9.73 -27.75
N LEU A 102 -0.39 9.73 -28.24
CA LEU A 102 0.80 9.46 -27.42
C LEU A 102 1.06 10.59 -26.41
N ALA A 103 0.69 11.83 -26.74
CA ALA A 103 0.73 12.91 -25.76
C ALA A 103 -0.23 12.67 -24.59
N LEU A 104 -1.40 12.06 -24.84
CA LEU A 104 -2.36 11.70 -23.80
C LEU A 104 -1.92 10.46 -23.00
N ASN A 105 -1.45 9.43 -23.68
CA ASN A 105 -1.00 8.18 -23.08
C ASN A 105 0.45 7.96 -23.49
N LEU A 106 1.37 8.45 -22.64
CA LEU A 106 2.80 8.35 -22.91
C LEU A 106 3.21 6.86 -22.92
N PRO A 107 4.08 6.45 -23.87
CA PRO A 107 4.68 5.12 -23.83
C PRO A 107 5.36 4.82 -22.49
N ALA A 108 5.27 3.58 -22.03
CA ALA A 108 5.93 3.09 -20.81
C ALA A 108 7.42 3.44 -20.78
N LYS A 109 8.09 3.37 -21.94
CA LYS A 109 9.50 3.77 -22.08
C LYS A 109 9.73 5.24 -21.72
N ASP A 110 8.91 6.14 -22.23
CA ASP A 110 9.01 7.56 -21.93
C ASP A 110 8.74 7.82 -20.45
N LEU A 111 7.73 7.16 -19.87
CA LEU A 111 7.44 7.24 -18.44
C LEU A 111 8.63 6.78 -17.59
N GLN A 112 9.27 5.67 -17.96
CA GLN A 112 10.45 5.17 -17.27
C GLN A 112 11.61 6.17 -17.32
N GLU A 113 11.89 6.75 -18.50
CA GLU A 113 12.92 7.77 -18.68
C GLU A 113 12.63 9.03 -17.85
N ILE A 114 11.39 9.49 -17.83
CA ILE A 114 10.94 10.66 -17.04
C ILE A 114 11.16 10.42 -15.54
N HIS A 115 10.78 9.25 -15.02
CA HIS A 115 10.99 8.94 -13.60
C HIS A 115 12.47 8.80 -13.27
N ALA A 116 13.24 8.12 -14.13
CA ALA A 116 14.69 7.97 -13.94
C ALA A 116 15.38 9.34 -13.85
N GLU A 117 15.02 10.29 -14.73
CA GLU A 117 15.55 11.65 -14.66
C GLU A 117 15.12 12.39 -13.39
N ALA A 118 13.84 12.29 -13.00
CA ALA A 118 13.34 12.92 -11.79
C ALA A 118 14.04 12.39 -10.51
N PHE A 119 14.24 11.07 -10.42
CA PHE A 119 14.93 10.45 -9.28
C PHE A 119 16.42 10.80 -9.25
N ALA A 120 17.08 10.84 -10.42
CA ALA A 120 18.48 11.24 -10.53
C ALA A 120 18.73 12.66 -10.00
N ARG A 121 17.78 13.61 -10.19
CA ARG A 121 17.87 14.97 -9.62
C ARG A 121 17.89 14.97 -8.08
N LYS A 122 17.33 13.94 -7.44
CA LYS A 122 17.38 13.74 -5.98
C LYS A 122 18.48 12.77 -5.54
N ARG A 123 19.32 12.30 -6.48
CA ARG A 123 20.36 11.30 -6.26
C ARG A 123 19.81 9.98 -5.68
N ILE A 124 18.61 9.62 -6.13
CA ILE A 124 17.95 8.36 -5.84
C ILE A 124 17.95 7.55 -7.14
N ASP A 125 18.12 6.23 -7.06
CA ASP A 125 18.10 5.38 -8.26
C ASP A 125 16.68 5.22 -8.81
N ALA A 126 16.57 5.01 -10.12
CA ALA A 126 15.28 4.87 -10.83
C ALA A 126 14.41 3.71 -10.30
N ASP A 127 15.03 2.71 -9.66
CA ASP A 127 14.37 1.57 -9.01
C ASP A 127 13.50 1.96 -7.79
N ALA A 128 13.64 3.18 -7.28
CA ALA A 128 12.71 3.76 -6.33
C ALA A 128 11.31 3.97 -6.94
N TRP A 129 11.20 3.98 -8.27
CA TRP A 129 9.92 3.88 -8.96
C TRP A 129 9.47 2.42 -9.01
N THR A 130 8.32 2.11 -8.40
CA THR A 130 7.83 0.74 -8.23
C THR A 130 7.86 -0.10 -9.52
N PRO A 131 7.39 0.39 -10.68
CA PRO A 131 7.40 -0.40 -11.92
C PRO A 131 8.78 -0.61 -12.57
N ASN A 132 9.82 0.15 -12.19
CA ASN A 132 11.05 0.25 -12.99
C ASN A 132 11.69 -1.11 -13.30
N ARG A 133 11.96 -1.91 -12.25
CA ARG A 133 12.59 -3.23 -12.39
C ARG A 133 11.73 -4.21 -13.18
N LEU A 134 10.41 -4.10 -13.04
CA LEU A 134 9.45 -4.97 -13.71
C LEU A 134 9.41 -4.66 -15.21
N LEU A 135 9.35 -3.38 -15.56
CA LEU A 135 9.35 -2.94 -16.96
C LEU A 135 10.68 -3.26 -17.64
N ASP A 136 11.81 -3.12 -16.93
CA ASP A 136 13.12 -3.56 -17.42
C ASP A 136 13.17 -5.06 -17.67
N ALA A 137 12.55 -5.88 -16.81
CA ALA A 137 12.48 -7.33 -16.98
C ALA A 137 11.60 -7.72 -18.19
N ALA A 138 10.40 -7.13 -18.30
CA ALA A 138 9.51 -7.33 -19.45
C ALA A 138 10.19 -6.92 -20.76
N ARG A 139 10.93 -5.81 -20.76
CA ARG A 139 11.69 -5.33 -21.92
C ARG A 139 12.81 -6.29 -22.32
N ARG A 140 13.49 -6.93 -21.35
CA ARG A 140 14.51 -7.96 -21.66
C ARG A 140 13.89 -9.22 -22.25
N GLU A 141 12.70 -9.59 -21.80
CA GLU A 141 11.98 -10.78 -22.29
C GLU A 141 11.49 -10.60 -23.74
N GLY A 142 10.84 -9.47 -24.05
CA GLY A 142 10.15 -9.30 -25.33
C GLY A 142 10.28 -7.94 -26.00
N GLY A 143 11.25 -7.12 -25.58
CA GLY A 143 11.49 -5.78 -26.12
C GLY A 143 10.43 -4.75 -25.69
N ASP A 144 10.46 -3.58 -26.35
CA ASP A 144 9.59 -2.44 -26.01
C ASP A 144 8.09 -2.81 -26.08
N ALA A 145 7.70 -3.71 -26.99
CA ALA A 145 6.29 -4.16 -27.09
C ALA A 145 5.82 -4.98 -25.87
N GLU A 146 6.71 -5.77 -25.24
CA GLU A 146 6.38 -6.50 -24.02
C GLU A 146 6.37 -5.57 -22.80
N MET A 147 7.28 -4.59 -22.77
CA MET A 147 7.26 -3.52 -21.76
C MET A 147 5.92 -2.76 -21.76
N GLU A 148 5.41 -2.37 -22.92
CA GLU A 148 4.10 -1.71 -23.03
C GLU A 148 2.95 -2.62 -22.58
N ARG A 149 2.97 -3.91 -22.91
CA ARG A 149 1.97 -4.88 -22.42
C ARG A 149 1.99 -5.01 -20.90
N ALA A 150 3.18 -5.11 -20.32
CA ALA A 150 3.35 -5.17 -18.87
C ALA A 150 2.83 -3.88 -18.22
N TRP A 151 3.14 -2.72 -18.79
CA TRP A 151 2.65 -1.44 -18.30
C TRP A 151 1.12 -1.33 -18.35
N HIS A 152 0.50 -1.67 -19.48
CA HIS A 152 -0.97 -1.66 -19.57
C HIS A 152 -1.63 -2.63 -18.60
N THR A 153 -1.00 -3.78 -18.32
CA THR A 153 -1.49 -4.71 -17.30
C THR A 153 -1.53 -4.05 -15.91
N VAL A 154 -0.51 -3.26 -15.55
CA VAL A 154 -0.46 -2.48 -14.30
C VAL A 154 -1.53 -1.39 -14.26
N LEU A 155 -1.95 -0.85 -15.42
CA LEU A 155 -2.98 0.19 -15.50
C LEU A 155 -4.41 -0.37 -15.48
N ASP A 156 -4.68 -1.53 -16.08
CA ASP A 156 -6.03 -2.05 -16.40
C ASP A 156 -6.84 -2.58 -15.18
N HIS A 157 -6.35 -2.42 -13.95
CA HIS A 157 -6.95 -2.98 -12.73
C HIS A 157 -8.32 -2.39 -12.33
N GLY A 158 -8.87 -1.46 -13.11
CA GLY A 158 -10.24 -0.94 -12.93
C GLY A 158 -11.36 -1.90 -13.37
N ARG A 159 -11.10 -2.97 -14.15
CA ARG A 159 -12.17 -3.78 -14.79
C ARG A 159 -12.55 -5.10 -14.11
N LEU A 160 -11.75 -5.61 -13.18
CA LEU A 160 -11.99 -6.87 -12.47
C LEU A 160 -11.69 -6.67 -10.98
N GLY A 161 -12.67 -6.10 -10.26
CA GLY A 161 -12.53 -5.61 -8.89
C GLY A 161 -12.32 -6.67 -7.79
N THR A 162 -11.33 -7.57 -7.89
CA THR A 162 -11.04 -8.56 -6.84
C THR A 162 -9.58 -9.04 -6.71
N LEU A 163 -8.56 -8.36 -7.26
CA LEU A 163 -7.15 -8.74 -7.01
C LEU A 163 -6.28 -7.53 -6.66
N ARG A 164 -5.55 -7.63 -5.55
CA ARG A 164 -4.73 -6.59 -4.91
C ARG A 164 -3.49 -6.33 -5.78
N ASP A 165 -3.08 -5.07 -5.95
CA ASP A 165 -1.90 -4.67 -6.75
C ASP A 165 -0.67 -5.58 -6.55
N TYR A 166 -0.46 -6.05 -5.32
CA TYR A 166 0.61 -6.99 -4.99
C TYR A 166 0.52 -8.33 -5.73
N ASP A 167 -0.66 -8.93 -5.87
CA ASP A 167 -0.84 -10.24 -6.50
C ASP A 167 -0.59 -10.17 -8.01
N THR A 168 -0.98 -9.06 -8.65
CA THR A 168 -0.69 -8.85 -10.08
C THR A 168 0.81 -8.64 -10.26
N VAL A 169 1.44 -7.76 -9.49
CA VAL A 169 2.89 -7.55 -9.58
C VAL A 169 3.63 -8.86 -9.28
N ALA A 170 3.19 -9.66 -8.31
CA ALA A 170 3.77 -10.97 -8.03
C ALA A 170 3.60 -11.95 -9.20
N GLY A 171 2.44 -11.98 -9.85
CA GLY A 171 2.19 -12.77 -11.06
C GLY A 171 3.08 -12.34 -12.23
N MET A 172 3.26 -11.03 -12.42
CA MET A 172 4.15 -10.50 -13.45
C MET A 172 5.63 -10.74 -13.12
N VAL A 173 6.03 -10.70 -11.85
CA VAL A 173 7.38 -11.11 -11.42
C VAL A 173 7.59 -12.61 -11.66
N ALA A 174 6.57 -13.45 -11.47
CA ALA A 174 6.68 -14.87 -11.83
C ALA A 174 6.81 -15.07 -13.36
N ALA A 175 6.23 -14.18 -14.16
CA ALA A 175 6.29 -14.26 -15.62
C ALA A 175 7.61 -13.71 -16.21
N TYR A 176 8.09 -12.57 -15.72
CA TYR A 176 9.25 -11.85 -16.28
C TYR A 176 10.50 -11.89 -15.40
N GLY A 177 10.36 -12.33 -14.14
CA GLY A 177 11.42 -12.24 -13.14
C GLY A 177 12.67 -12.98 -13.57
N ASP A 178 13.79 -12.25 -13.54
CA ASP A 178 15.10 -12.81 -13.82
C ASP A 178 16.10 -12.47 -12.69
N THR A 179 17.30 -13.03 -12.79
CA THR A 179 18.37 -12.77 -11.81
C THR A 179 18.82 -11.31 -11.80
N ARG A 180 18.67 -10.57 -12.92
CA ARG A 180 19.04 -9.16 -13.02
C ARG A 180 18.03 -8.25 -12.31
N MET A 181 16.75 -8.63 -12.27
CA MET A 181 15.69 -7.94 -11.56
C MET A 181 15.87 -8.01 -10.04
N GLY A 182 16.50 -9.09 -9.54
CA GLY A 182 16.57 -9.36 -8.11
C GLY A 182 15.17 -9.67 -7.54
N GLN A 183 14.42 -10.58 -8.18
CA GLN A 183 13.00 -10.85 -7.90
C GLN A 183 12.64 -10.97 -6.41
N ALA A 184 13.46 -11.67 -5.61
CA ALA A 184 13.19 -11.90 -4.20
C ALA A 184 13.34 -10.62 -3.36
N GLU A 185 14.31 -9.77 -3.72
CA GLU A 185 14.51 -8.47 -3.09
C GLU A 185 13.36 -7.52 -3.47
N TYR A 186 13.01 -7.47 -4.76
CA TYR A 186 11.92 -6.63 -5.26
C TYR A 186 10.57 -6.98 -4.60
N LEU A 187 10.21 -8.27 -4.53
CA LEU A 187 8.98 -8.71 -3.86
C LEU A 187 8.99 -8.43 -2.36
N LYS A 188 10.15 -8.57 -1.71
CA LYS A 188 10.31 -8.22 -0.29
C LYS A 188 10.08 -6.74 -0.06
N ASP A 189 10.73 -5.87 -0.84
CA ASP A 189 10.62 -4.41 -0.69
C ASP A 189 9.18 -3.94 -0.92
N LEU A 190 8.52 -4.46 -1.97
CA LEU A 190 7.13 -4.17 -2.26
C LEU A 190 6.18 -4.71 -1.20
N GLY A 191 6.41 -5.92 -0.68
CA GLY A 191 5.60 -6.53 0.38
C GLY A 191 5.67 -5.74 1.69
N VAL A 192 6.85 -5.23 2.06
CA VAL A 192 7.02 -4.34 3.23
C VAL A 192 6.27 -3.01 3.03
N ALA A 193 6.36 -2.41 1.84
CA ALA A 193 5.62 -1.20 1.50
C ALA A 193 4.10 -1.45 1.57
N TYR A 194 3.62 -2.56 1.02
CA TYR A 194 2.21 -2.97 1.06
C TYR A 194 1.68 -3.14 2.48
N ALA A 195 2.40 -3.89 3.33
CA ALA A 195 2.01 -4.08 4.74
C ALA A 195 1.96 -2.76 5.52
N SER A 196 2.85 -1.83 5.19
CA SER A 196 2.94 -0.51 5.86
C SER A 196 1.88 0.48 5.34
N ALA A 197 1.47 0.35 4.08
CA ALA A 197 0.49 1.25 3.46
C ALA A 197 -0.92 1.11 4.05
N ALA A 198 -1.27 -0.07 4.57
CA ALA A 198 -2.57 -0.33 5.19
C ALA A 198 -2.85 0.52 6.45
N THR A 199 -1.80 1.02 7.10
CA THR A 199 -1.92 1.89 8.27
C THR A 199 -1.56 3.34 7.95
N ALA A 200 -1.17 3.67 6.71
CA ALA A 200 -0.79 5.02 6.32
C ALA A 200 -1.97 5.99 6.35
N ALA A 201 -1.72 7.23 6.74
CA ALA A 201 -2.71 8.30 6.68
C ALA A 201 -2.67 9.04 5.33
N PRO A 202 -3.82 9.50 4.83
CA PRO A 202 -3.88 10.46 3.73
C PRO A 202 -3.08 11.74 4.03
N GLN A 203 -2.47 12.34 3.01
CA GLN A 203 -1.65 13.57 3.14
C GLN A 203 -2.44 14.86 2.86
N ILE A 204 -3.75 14.83 3.10
CA ILE A 204 -4.69 15.93 2.79
C ILE A 204 -4.93 16.86 3.98
N ASP A 205 -4.84 16.36 5.21
CA ASP A 205 -4.95 17.17 6.41
C ASP A 205 -3.58 17.78 6.74
N PRO A 206 -3.42 19.12 6.74
CA PRO A 206 -2.16 19.78 7.10
C PRO A 206 -1.82 19.64 8.59
N ASP A 207 -2.81 19.46 9.45
CA ASP A 207 -2.64 19.41 10.90
C ASP A 207 -2.40 18.00 11.43
N LEU A 208 -2.47 16.97 10.58
CA LEU A 208 -2.30 15.57 10.95
C LEU A 208 -1.17 14.93 10.15
N ILE A 209 -0.05 14.62 10.80
CA ILE A 209 1.09 13.93 10.16
C ILE A 209 1.25 12.54 10.80
N GLN A 210 1.37 11.50 9.98
CA GLN A 210 1.69 10.16 10.45
C GLN A 210 3.09 9.75 9.97
N ARG A 211 3.93 9.25 10.89
CA ARG A 211 5.26 8.69 10.61
C ARG A 211 5.36 7.32 11.26
N GLY A 212 5.24 6.26 10.46
CA GLY A 212 5.16 4.90 10.98
C GLY A 212 3.97 4.72 11.94
N ALA A 213 4.26 4.29 13.16
CA ALA A 213 3.27 4.11 14.22
C ALA A 213 2.93 5.40 14.99
N TYR A 214 3.65 6.50 14.75
CA TYR A 214 3.42 7.76 15.46
C TYR A 214 2.50 8.66 14.65
N ARG A 215 1.54 9.24 15.34
CA ARG A 215 0.65 10.28 14.85
C ARG A 215 1.01 11.59 15.54
N TYR A 216 1.04 12.66 14.76
CA TYR A 216 1.33 14.01 15.19
C TYR A 216 0.16 14.89 14.81
N GLN A 217 -0.39 15.60 15.79
CA GLN A 217 -1.51 16.53 15.61
C GLN A 217 -1.08 17.94 15.98
N TYR A 218 -1.29 18.89 15.07
CA TYR A 218 -1.10 20.31 15.33
C TYR A 218 -2.34 20.90 15.98
N SER A 219 -2.13 21.80 16.94
CA SER A 219 -3.18 22.59 17.58
C SER A 219 -3.00 24.06 17.22
N GLU A 220 -3.92 24.61 16.42
CA GLU A 220 -3.89 26.04 16.06
C GLU A 220 -4.04 26.96 17.29
N ALA A 221 -4.78 26.51 18.31
CA ALA A 221 -5.02 27.29 19.53
C ALA A 221 -3.74 27.52 20.35
N THR A 222 -2.82 26.55 20.32
CA THR A 222 -1.59 26.60 21.12
C THR A 222 -0.33 26.78 20.27
N GLY A 223 -0.43 26.58 18.95
CA GLY A 223 0.71 26.56 18.04
C GLY A 223 1.71 25.44 18.35
N GLN A 224 1.25 24.31 18.89
CA GLN A 224 2.10 23.19 19.30
C GLN A 224 1.67 21.88 18.63
N TRP A 225 2.63 20.98 18.49
CA TRP A 225 2.43 19.60 18.08
C TRP A 225 2.30 18.68 19.29
N ALA A 226 1.35 17.75 19.23
CA ALA A 226 1.25 16.63 20.14
C ALA A 226 1.43 15.31 19.37
N CYS A 227 2.07 14.33 20.01
CA CYS A 227 2.35 13.01 19.44
C CYS A 227 1.66 11.92 20.25
N ASP A 228 1.00 10.99 19.58
CA ASP A 228 0.44 9.77 20.15
C ASP A 228 0.72 8.55 19.26
N MET A 229 0.56 7.35 19.82
CA MET A 229 0.57 6.10 19.05
C MET A 229 -0.87 5.58 18.93
N PRO A 230 -1.43 5.44 17.72
CA PRO A 230 -2.74 4.86 17.53
C PRO A 230 -2.76 3.42 18.06
N GLY A 231 -3.59 3.16 19.08
CA GLY A 231 -3.75 1.82 19.67
C GLY A 231 -2.95 1.57 20.95
N ASP A 232 -2.21 2.56 21.47
CA ASP A 232 -1.64 2.49 22.82
C ASP A 232 -2.75 2.68 23.88
N ALA A 233 -3.58 1.63 24.02
CA ALA A 233 -4.40 1.48 25.21
C ALA A 233 -3.45 1.05 26.34
N ALA A 234 -3.33 1.90 27.37
CA ALA A 234 -2.67 1.48 28.59
C ALA A 234 -3.34 0.20 29.11
N PRO A 235 -2.66 -0.63 29.94
CA PRO A 235 -3.24 -1.85 30.53
C PRO A 235 -4.58 -1.63 31.25
N SER A 236 -4.89 -0.38 31.61
CA SER A 236 -6.14 0.08 32.23
C SER A 236 -7.28 0.38 31.23
N GLY A 237 -7.08 0.23 29.92
CA GLY A 237 -8.08 0.54 28.89
C GLY A 237 -8.23 2.04 28.57
N LEU A 238 -7.47 2.91 29.23
CA LEU A 238 -7.38 4.34 28.90
C LEU A 238 -6.28 4.57 27.85
N ARG A 239 -6.55 5.40 26.84
CA ARG A 239 -5.50 5.84 25.91
C ARG A 239 -4.48 6.70 26.65
N SER A 240 -3.20 6.45 26.41
CA SER A 240 -2.13 7.36 26.83
C SER A 240 -2.44 8.77 26.31
N PRO A 241 -2.34 9.84 27.14
CA PRO A 241 -2.54 11.19 26.63
C PRO A 241 -1.46 11.52 25.59
N PRO A 242 -1.80 12.28 24.54
CA PRO A 242 -0.81 12.80 23.60
C PRO A 242 0.30 13.56 24.33
N LYS A 243 1.55 13.38 23.89
CA LYS A 243 2.73 14.03 24.46
C LYS A 243 3.13 15.22 23.61
N ASP A 244 3.44 16.35 24.23
CA ASP A 244 3.94 17.51 23.49
C ASP A 244 5.28 17.19 22.80
N VAL A 245 5.39 17.59 21.54
CA VAL A 245 6.64 17.47 20.79
C VAL A 245 7.57 18.60 21.22
N THR A 246 8.65 18.25 21.91
CA THR A 246 9.57 19.23 22.51
C THR A 246 10.89 19.35 21.77
N ASP A 247 11.27 18.37 20.94
CA ASP A 247 12.48 18.46 20.11
C ASP A 247 12.32 19.59 19.06
N PRO A 248 13.19 20.61 19.06
CA PRO A 248 13.15 21.67 18.05
C PRO A 248 13.30 21.16 16.61
N ARG A 249 14.08 20.09 16.37
CA ARG A 249 14.28 19.57 15.01
C ARG A 249 13.04 18.87 14.50
N GLU A 250 12.48 17.99 15.32
CA GLU A 250 11.23 17.29 15.00
C GLU A 250 10.08 18.28 14.75
N ARG A 251 9.94 19.32 15.58
CA ARG A 251 8.96 20.40 15.36
C ARG A 251 9.17 21.12 14.03
N ALA A 252 10.40 21.52 13.72
CA ALA A 252 10.71 22.20 12.46
C ALA A 252 10.35 21.32 11.24
N ASP A 253 10.63 20.02 11.31
CA ASP A 253 10.28 19.08 10.23
C ASP A 253 8.76 18.88 10.10
N LEU A 254 8.01 18.90 11.20
CA LEU A 254 6.55 18.82 11.19
C LEU A 254 5.91 20.10 10.66
N ASP A 255 6.42 21.27 11.09
CA ASP A 255 5.99 22.58 10.60
C ASP A 255 6.23 22.72 9.10
N ASP A 256 7.38 22.24 8.61
CA ASP A 256 7.69 22.25 7.17
C ASP A 256 6.73 21.35 6.37
N ALA A 257 6.48 20.13 6.85
CA ALA A 257 5.52 19.23 6.24
C ALA A 257 4.09 19.81 6.23
N ARG A 258 3.66 20.44 7.33
CA ARG A 258 2.39 21.18 7.39
C ARG A 258 2.34 22.32 6.37
N ALA A 259 3.41 23.11 6.26
CA ALA A 259 3.49 24.20 5.30
C ALA A 259 3.35 23.68 3.85
N VAL A 260 3.99 22.57 3.51
CA VAL A 260 3.85 21.92 2.20
C VAL A 260 2.39 21.54 1.92
N ARG A 261 1.66 20.97 2.88
CA ARG A 261 0.25 20.61 2.69
C ARG A 261 -0.67 21.81 2.53
N ILE A 262 -0.40 22.90 3.24
CA ILE A 262 -1.10 24.17 3.06
C ILE A 262 -0.83 24.73 1.66
N GLU A 263 0.43 24.72 1.20
CA GLU A 263 0.80 25.12 -0.16
C GLU A 263 0.08 24.28 -1.21
N ARG A 264 0.01 22.96 -1.03
CA ARG A 264 -0.76 22.04 -1.90
C ARG A 264 -2.24 22.41 -1.93
N SER A 265 -2.87 22.61 -0.76
CA SER A 265 -4.28 23.00 -0.66
C SER A 265 -4.57 24.31 -1.39
N ARG A 266 -3.69 25.31 -1.26
CA ARG A 266 -3.81 26.58 -2.01
C ARG A 266 -3.69 26.37 -3.52
N LYS A 267 -2.68 25.61 -3.98
CA LYS A 267 -2.53 25.27 -5.40
C LYS A 267 -3.74 24.49 -5.93
N ALA A 268 -4.30 23.58 -5.14
CA ALA A 268 -5.49 22.83 -5.53
C ALA A 268 -6.71 23.72 -5.77
N GLN A 269 -6.77 24.91 -5.14
CA GLN A 269 -7.84 25.89 -5.37
C GLN A 269 -7.60 26.77 -6.62
N ASP A 270 -6.36 26.85 -7.10
CA ASP A 270 -6.00 27.59 -8.32
C ASP A 270 -6.28 26.75 -9.57
N VAL A 271 -7.52 26.81 -10.04
CA VAL A 271 -8.01 26.05 -11.20
C VAL A 271 -7.95 26.91 -12.45
N HIS A 272 -7.30 26.40 -13.50
CA HIS A 272 -7.22 27.08 -14.79
C HIS A 272 -8.63 27.35 -15.35
N SER A 273 -8.84 28.50 -16.00
CA SER A 273 -10.14 28.91 -16.54
C SER A 273 -10.75 27.86 -17.47
N ASP A 274 -9.90 27.31 -18.33
CA ASP A 274 -10.23 26.32 -19.36
C ASP A 274 -10.23 24.87 -18.88
N ASP A 275 -9.96 24.60 -17.60
CA ASP A 275 -10.04 23.26 -17.05
C ASP A 275 -11.51 22.87 -16.78
N PRO A 276 -12.08 21.89 -17.51
CA PRO A 276 -13.44 21.42 -17.26
C PRO A 276 -13.53 20.53 -16.01
N TYR A 277 -12.42 19.96 -15.54
CA TYR A 277 -12.34 18.98 -14.46
C TYR A 277 -12.13 19.64 -13.09
N ARG A 278 -13.08 20.51 -12.74
CA ARG A 278 -13.01 21.30 -11.49
C ARG A 278 -13.09 20.44 -10.23
N GLN A 279 -13.85 19.36 -10.28
CA GLN A 279 -13.91 18.37 -9.20
C GLN A 279 -12.71 17.44 -9.32
N LEU A 280 -12.14 17.06 -8.17
CA LEU A 280 -11.06 16.07 -8.15
C LEU A 280 -11.64 14.67 -8.40
N ALA A 281 -10.94 13.87 -9.20
CA ALA A 281 -11.29 12.48 -9.39
C ALA A 281 -11.26 11.73 -8.05
N GLU A 282 -12.20 10.82 -7.88
CA GLU A 282 -12.21 9.92 -6.73
C GLU A 282 -11.10 8.89 -6.88
N SER A 283 -10.28 8.74 -5.84
CA SER A 283 -9.26 7.71 -5.80
C SER A 283 -9.94 6.34 -5.58
N PRO A 284 -9.75 5.36 -6.48
CA PRO A 284 -10.16 3.98 -6.20
C PRO A 284 -9.51 3.48 -4.91
N PHE A 285 -10.21 2.70 -4.11
CA PHE A 285 -9.69 2.12 -2.85
C PHE A 285 -9.19 3.14 -1.82
N ALA A 286 -9.98 4.19 -1.59
CA ALA A 286 -9.63 5.24 -0.64
C ALA A 286 -9.32 4.71 0.78
N LEU A 287 -8.22 5.17 1.38
CA LEU A 287 -7.78 4.78 2.73
C LEU A 287 -8.78 5.18 3.84
N ALA A 288 -9.60 6.21 3.60
CA ALA A 288 -10.72 6.57 4.49
C ALA A 288 -11.76 5.44 4.61
N ASN A 289 -11.91 4.61 3.57
CA ASN A 289 -12.73 3.40 3.61
C ASN A 289 -12.00 2.21 4.25
N ALA A 290 -10.68 2.28 4.42
CA ALA A 290 -9.88 1.31 5.17
C ALA A 290 -9.77 1.65 6.68
N GLY A 291 -10.03 2.91 7.06
CA GLY A 291 -9.94 3.42 8.43
C GLY A 291 -11.27 3.50 9.21
N GLY A 292 -12.39 3.11 8.61
CA GLY A 292 -13.65 2.98 9.31
C GLY A 292 -13.69 1.67 10.10
N GLY A 293 -13.82 1.76 11.43
CA GLY A 293 -14.21 0.66 12.32
C GLY A 293 -15.63 0.17 12.05
N ARG A 294 -15.91 -0.21 10.81
CA ARG A 294 -16.90 -1.19 10.44
C ARG A 294 -16.09 -2.44 10.19
N ALA A 295 -16.47 -3.56 10.78
CA ALA A 295 -16.00 -4.86 10.34
C ALA A 295 -16.29 -4.96 8.83
N LEU A 296 -15.29 -4.58 8.01
CA LEU A 296 -15.19 -5.05 6.66
C LEU A 296 -15.11 -6.56 6.85
N ALA A 297 -16.09 -7.29 6.32
CA ALA A 297 -15.91 -8.70 6.08
C ALA A 297 -14.69 -8.80 5.15
N GLY A 298 -13.51 -8.89 5.76
CA GLY A 298 -12.25 -8.97 5.07
C GLY A 298 -12.28 -10.20 4.19
N THR A 299 -11.62 -10.14 3.04
CA THR A 299 -11.25 -11.37 2.34
C THR A 299 -10.58 -12.25 3.39
N PRO A 300 -11.15 -13.43 3.67
CA PRO A 300 -10.63 -14.25 4.74
C PRO A 300 -9.16 -14.58 4.47
N THR A 301 -8.36 -14.54 5.52
CA THR A 301 -6.92 -14.79 5.56
C THR A 301 -6.67 -16.00 6.45
N ALA A 302 -5.46 -16.57 6.36
CA ALA A 302 -5.05 -17.64 7.27
C ALA A 302 -5.17 -17.26 8.76
N ARG A 303 -5.04 -15.95 9.07
CA ARG A 303 -5.21 -15.40 10.41
C ARG A 303 -6.65 -15.54 10.93
N ASP A 304 -7.65 -15.55 10.05
CA ASP A 304 -9.06 -15.65 10.43
C ASP A 304 -9.46 -17.05 10.92
N VAL A 305 -8.61 -18.06 10.73
CA VAL A 305 -8.81 -19.40 11.31
C VAL A 305 -8.76 -19.36 12.84
N ALA A 306 -7.76 -18.66 13.39
CA ALA A 306 -7.53 -18.48 14.83
C ALA A 306 -6.52 -17.34 15.07
N PRO A 307 -6.95 -16.07 15.17
CA PRO A 307 -6.03 -14.91 15.06
C PRO A 307 -4.86 -14.92 16.03
N ALA A 308 -5.11 -15.14 17.32
CA ALA A 308 -4.06 -15.13 18.33
C ALA A 308 -3.14 -16.37 18.25
N LEU A 309 -3.66 -17.52 17.83
CA LEU A 309 -2.88 -18.74 17.64
C LEU A 309 -2.02 -18.64 16.37
N TYR A 310 -2.59 -18.06 15.30
CA TYR A 310 -1.89 -17.78 14.06
C TYR A 310 -0.69 -16.87 14.29
N ASP A 311 -0.86 -15.77 15.04
CA ASP A 311 0.22 -14.83 15.32
C ASP A 311 1.40 -15.50 16.07
N GLU A 312 1.10 -16.43 16.98
CA GLU A 312 2.11 -17.21 17.72
C GLU A 312 2.80 -18.27 16.83
N LEU A 313 2.05 -18.95 15.96
CA LEU A 313 2.59 -19.94 15.02
C LEU A 313 3.47 -19.26 13.95
N ARG A 314 3.07 -18.09 13.47
CA ARG A 314 3.75 -17.35 12.40
C ARG A 314 5.18 -16.94 12.78
N GLN A 315 5.45 -16.76 14.07
CA GLN A 315 6.77 -16.45 14.60
C GLN A 315 7.74 -17.63 14.55
N GLN A 316 7.23 -18.87 14.52
CA GLN A 316 8.03 -20.10 14.58
C GLN A 316 8.04 -20.88 13.27
N LEU A 317 7.09 -20.61 12.35
CA LEU A 317 7.04 -21.23 11.04
C LEU A 317 7.98 -20.57 10.03
N PRO A 318 8.55 -21.34 9.08
CA PRO A 318 9.37 -20.81 8.00
C PRO A 318 8.68 -19.68 7.21
N ALA A 319 9.46 -18.65 6.86
CA ALA A 319 9.01 -17.62 5.94
C ALA A 319 8.79 -18.21 4.54
N GLY A 320 7.72 -17.79 3.84
CA GLY A 320 7.41 -18.24 2.47
C GLY A 320 6.38 -19.37 2.36
N MET A 321 5.78 -19.83 3.47
CA MET A 321 4.58 -20.69 3.40
C MET A 321 3.38 -19.92 2.83
N SER A 322 2.58 -20.58 1.99
CA SER A 322 1.34 -20.01 1.47
C SER A 322 0.29 -19.81 2.57
N ASP A 323 -0.64 -18.89 2.33
CA ASP A 323 -1.77 -18.65 3.24
C ASP A 323 -2.61 -19.92 3.45
N ASP A 324 -2.87 -20.70 2.41
CA ASP A 324 -3.56 -22.00 2.52
C ASP A 324 -2.84 -22.95 3.50
N ARG A 325 -1.50 -22.98 3.46
CA ARG A 325 -0.70 -23.82 4.35
C ARG A 325 -0.71 -23.29 5.78
N LEU A 326 -0.54 -21.98 5.96
CA LEU A 326 -0.57 -21.36 7.29
C LEU A 326 -1.95 -21.54 7.94
N ALA A 327 -3.01 -21.44 7.15
CA ALA A 327 -4.38 -21.70 7.59
C ALA A 327 -4.55 -23.16 8.02
N GLN A 328 -4.04 -24.10 7.23
CA GLN A 328 -4.09 -25.53 7.55
C GLN A 328 -3.33 -25.85 8.85
N VAL A 329 -2.16 -25.24 9.07
CA VAL A 329 -1.40 -25.42 10.32
C VAL A 329 -2.13 -24.82 11.51
N ALA A 330 -2.72 -23.63 11.37
CA ALA A 330 -3.52 -23.00 12.41
C ALA A 330 -4.78 -23.82 12.75
N LEU A 331 -5.46 -24.39 11.75
CA LEU A 331 -6.63 -25.24 11.95
C LEU A 331 -6.24 -26.55 12.64
N ALA A 332 -5.18 -27.23 12.19
CA ALA A 332 -4.73 -28.48 12.79
C ALA A 332 -4.34 -28.29 14.26
N ALA A 333 -3.65 -27.18 14.59
CA ALA A 333 -3.35 -26.80 15.96
C ALA A 333 -4.64 -26.60 16.79
N LYS A 334 -5.61 -25.86 16.25
CA LYS A 334 -6.92 -25.62 16.89
C LYS A 334 -7.70 -26.93 17.12
N GLU A 335 -7.73 -27.84 16.15
CA GLU A 335 -8.40 -29.16 16.22
C GLU A 335 -7.76 -30.07 17.28
N SER A 336 -6.44 -29.99 17.46
CA SER A 336 -5.72 -30.71 18.52
C SER A 336 -5.89 -30.10 19.93
N GLY A 337 -6.67 -29.02 20.05
CA GLY A 337 -6.96 -28.33 21.31
C GLY A 337 -5.92 -27.28 21.73
N VAL A 338 -4.93 -26.98 20.88
CA VAL A 338 -3.93 -25.93 21.15
C VAL A 338 -4.57 -24.57 20.99
N ARG A 339 -4.45 -23.73 22.02
CA ARG A 339 -4.87 -22.31 21.99
C ARG A 339 -3.67 -21.36 22.02
N ALA A 340 -3.92 -20.09 21.74
CA ALA A 340 -2.92 -19.04 21.90
C ALA A 340 -2.37 -19.02 23.34
N GLY A 341 -1.06 -18.85 23.49
CA GLY A 341 -0.31 -18.95 24.74
C GLY A 341 -0.04 -20.39 25.20
N GLN A 342 -0.55 -21.39 24.48
CA GLN A 342 -0.35 -22.82 24.77
C GLN A 342 0.60 -23.52 23.80
N VAL A 343 1.16 -22.82 22.81
CA VAL A 343 2.19 -23.40 21.94
C VAL A 343 3.45 -23.61 22.79
N ARG A 344 3.96 -24.84 22.78
CA ARG A 344 5.22 -25.21 23.44
C ARG A 344 6.37 -25.21 22.45
N HIS A 345 6.14 -25.79 21.27
CA HIS A 345 7.15 -25.87 20.22
C HIS A 345 6.48 -26.10 18.85
N VAL A 346 7.04 -25.48 17.80
CA VAL A 346 6.74 -25.81 16.40
C VAL A 346 8.00 -26.41 15.79
N LEU A 347 7.89 -27.62 15.23
CA LEU A 347 9.00 -28.31 14.57
C LEU A 347 8.62 -28.58 13.12
N VAL A 348 9.54 -28.35 12.19
CA VAL A 348 9.43 -28.79 10.80
C VAL A 348 10.47 -29.86 10.56
N GLU A 349 10.04 -31.10 10.38
CA GLU A 349 10.92 -32.25 10.21
C GLU A 349 10.34 -33.21 9.16
N ASN A 350 11.17 -33.70 8.24
CA ASN A 350 10.78 -34.66 7.17
C ASN A 350 9.51 -34.24 6.42
N ASP A 351 9.45 -32.98 5.97
CA ASP A 351 8.29 -32.40 5.29
C ASP A 351 6.99 -32.44 6.10
N THR A 352 7.07 -32.48 7.43
CA THR A 352 5.91 -32.43 8.33
C THR A 352 6.07 -31.29 9.33
N VAL A 353 5.00 -30.51 9.53
CA VAL A 353 4.91 -29.51 10.60
C VAL A 353 4.25 -30.15 11.81
N TYR A 354 4.97 -30.15 12.94
CA TYR A 354 4.47 -30.57 14.25
C TYR A 354 4.22 -29.34 15.12
N VAL A 355 3.01 -29.23 15.66
CA VAL A 355 2.66 -28.21 16.66
C VAL A 355 2.37 -28.91 17.98
N ALA A 356 3.25 -28.72 18.96
CA ALA A 356 3.09 -29.29 20.29
C ALA A 356 2.53 -28.26 21.27
N GLY A 357 1.45 -28.61 21.96
CA GLY A 357 0.88 -27.80 23.04
C GLY A 357 1.59 -28.01 24.39
N ARG A 358 1.31 -27.13 25.36
CA ARG A 358 1.82 -27.25 26.74
C ARG A 358 1.11 -28.32 27.58
N ILE A 359 -0.08 -28.76 27.17
CA ILE A 359 -0.85 -29.81 27.85
C ILE A 359 -0.55 -31.16 27.15
N PRO A 360 -0.17 -32.22 27.89
CA PRO A 360 0.02 -33.55 27.32
C PRO A 360 -1.19 -34.01 26.49
N GLY A 361 -0.93 -34.51 25.29
CA GLY A 361 -1.98 -34.94 24.34
C GLY A 361 -2.33 -33.89 23.27
N MET A 362 -1.89 -32.64 23.41
CA MET A 362 -2.04 -31.61 22.38
C MET A 362 -0.91 -31.69 21.35
N LEU A 363 -1.16 -32.36 20.23
CA LEU A 363 -0.22 -32.47 19.12
C LEU A 363 -0.97 -32.39 17.79
N ALA A 364 -0.58 -31.44 16.94
CA ALA A 364 -1.02 -31.36 15.56
C ALA A 364 0.11 -31.75 14.61
N GLN A 365 -0.24 -32.37 13.48
CA GLN A 365 0.68 -32.79 12.44
C GLN A 365 0.12 -32.38 11.08
N VAL A 366 0.94 -31.73 10.24
CA VAL A 366 0.57 -31.33 8.88
C VAL A 366 1.66 -31.76 7.91
N ASP A 367 1.31 -32.66 7.00
CA ASP A 367 2.19 -33.12 5.92
C ASP A 367 2.27 -32.07 4.80
N LEU A 368 3.47 -31.55 4.55
CA LEU A 368 3.76 -30.55 3.53
C LEU A 368 3.73 -31.11 2.10
N LYS A 369 3.80 -32.44 1.92
CA LYS A 369 3.69 -33.11 0.60
C LYS A 369 2.27 -33.17 0.08
N THR A 370 1.30 -33.16 0.98
CA THR A 370 -0.12 -33.09 0.60
C THR A 370 -0.46 -31.65 0.23
N PRO A 371 -1.12 -31.37 -0.91
CA PRO A 371 -1.59 -30.02 -1.22
C PRO A 371 -2.46 -29.46 -0.09
N ALA A 372 -2.22 -28.21 0.31
CA ALA A 372 -3.03 -27.57 1.35
C ALA A 372 -4.48 -27.40 0.83
N PRO A 373 -5.50 -27.62 1.68
CA PRO A 373 -6.87 -27.26 1.34
C PRO A 373 -6.97 -25.75 1.06
N PRO A 374 -7.84 -25.32 0.14
CA PRO A 374 -8.09 -23.89 -0.08
C PRO A 374 -8.50 -23.21 1.22
N LEU A 375 -8.01 -21.99 1.45
CA LEU A 375 -8.28 -21.20 2.65
C LEU A 375 -9.77 -21.14 3.03
N GLN A 376 -10.65 -20.96 2.05
CA GLN A 376 -12.10 -20.90 2.26
C GLN A 376 -12.65 -22.18 2.92
N GLU A 377 -12.11 -23.35 2.55
CA GLU A 377 -12.49 -24.63 3.11
C GLU A 377 -12.00 -24.76 4.55
N THR A 378 -10.74 -24.40 4.81
CA THR A 378 -10.14 -24.38 6.15
C THR A 378 -10.94 -23.48 7.11
N LEU A 379 -11.42 -22.34 6.63
CA LEU A 379 -12.23 -21.41 7.41
C LEU A 379 -13.63 -21.96 7.71
N GLN A 380 -14.27 -22.60 6.73
CA GLN A 380 -15.56 -23.27 6.95
C GLN A 380 -15.45 -24.37 8.01
N ARG A 381 -14.36 -25.15 7.98
CA ARG A 381 -14.05 -26.17 8.99
C ARG A 381 -13.81 -25.54 10.36
N SER A 382 -13.02 -24.47 10.43
CA SER A 382 -12.79 -23.73 11.69
C SER A 382 -14.09 -23.23 12.33
N ALA A 383 -14.96 -22.62 11.53
CA ALA A 383 -16.26 -22.11 12.01
C ALA A 383 -17.24 -23.24 12.40
N ALA A 384 -17.16 -24.42 11.77
CA ALA A 384 -17.92 -25.59 12.19
C ALA A 384 -17.46 -26.11 13.55
N LEU A 385 -16.15 -26.13 13.79
CA LEU A 385 -15.55 -26.52 15.07
C LEU A 385 -15.99 -25.58 16.21
N ASP A 386 -15.98 -24.27 15.98
CA ASP A 386 -16.42 -23.29 16.97
C ASP A 386 -17.89 -23.50 17.38
N ARG A 387 -18.78 -23.71 16.41
CA ARG A 387 -20.21 -23.99 16.67
C ARG A 387 -20.42 -25.29 17.45
N GLN A 388 -19.62 -26.32 17.19
CA GLN A 388 -19.69 -27.58 17.95
C GLN A 388 -19.25 -27.38 19.42
N GLN A 389 -18.20 -26.60 19.65
CA GLN A 389 -17.71 -26.31 21.00
C GLN A 389 -18.69 -25.45 21.81
N GLU A 390 -19.34 -24.48 21.18
CA GLU A 390 -20.36 -23.64 21.81
C GLU A 390 -21.63 -24.43 22.21
N GLN A 391 -22.05 -25.39 21.37
CA GLN A 391 -23.21 -26.24 21.66
C GLN A 391 -22.93 -27.30 22.74
N ALA A 392 -21.66 -27.58 23.05
CA ALA A 392 -21.25 -28.53 24.08
C ALA A 392 -21.19 -27.93 25.50
N LEU A 393 -21.49 -26.63 25.69
CA LEU A 393 -21.54 -25.94 26.98
C LEU A 393 -23.00 -25.72 27.45
N PRO A 394 -23.63 -26.64 28.20
CA PRO A 394 -24.94 -26.38 28.81
C PRO A 394 -24.84 -25.38 29.98
N GLY A 395 -25.78 -24.43 30.02
CA GLY A 395 -25.79 -23.27 30.90
C GLY A 395 -25.73 -23.58 32.40
N GLN A 396 -24.79 -22.92 33.09
CA GLN A 396 -24.84 -22.68 34.53
C GLN A 396 -25.09 -21.19 34.77
N GLN A 397 -26.36 -20.79 34.80
CA GLN A 397 -26.78 -19.57 35.50
C GLN A 397 -28.30 -19.60 35.75
N GLN A 398 -28.73 -20.41 36.72
CA GLN A 398 -29.92 -20.13 37.52
C GLN A 398 -29.61 -20.47 38.98
N GLY A 399 -29.17 -19.46 39.74
CA GLY A 399 -29.22 -19.46 41.20
C GLY A 399 -30.46 -18.66 41.64
N PRO A 400 -31.12 -19.04 42.76
CA PRO A 400 -32.51 -18.69 43.02
C PRO A 400 -32.71 -17.24 43.46
N LYS A 401 -33.83 -16.64 43.04
CA LYS A 401 -34.35 -15.40 43.62
C LYS A 401 -34.85 -15.68 45.04
N LEU A 402 -34.23 -15.04 46.03
CA LEU A 402 -34.78 -14.96 47.38
C LEU A 402 -35.76 -13.78 47.45
N GLY A 403 -36.97 -14.08 47.90
CA GLY A 403 -37.90 -13.12 48.49
C GLY A 403 -37.77 -13.10 50.01
#